data_AF-A0A1I3XT42-F1
#
_entry.id   AF-A0A1I3XT42-F1
#
_cell.length_a   1.000
_cell.length_b   1.000
_cell.length_c   1.000
_cell.angle_alpha   90.00
_cell.angle_beta   90.00
_cell.angle_gamma   90.00
#
_symmetry.space_group_name_H-M   'P 1'
#
loop_
_entity.id
_entity.type
_entity.pdbx_description
1 polymer ?
#
loop_
_entity_poly.entity_id
_entity_poly.type
_entity_poly.pdbx_seq_one_letter_code
_entity_poly.pdbx_strand_id
1 'polypeptide(L)' 'MIMTQDVIQTINEHIAIIAPLLIIQAILIVTALVSLIRTEVTNGPKWMWALIILFISTIGPIAYFIFGRRNDT' A
#
# COMPACT_ATOMS: atom_id res chain seq x y z
N MET A 1 28.09 -11.08 -20.50
CA MET A 1 28.55 -10.53 -19.21
C MET A 1 28.54 -9.00 -19.15
N ILE A 2 28.59 -8.28 -20.29
CA ILE A 2 28.48 -6.80 -20.35
C ILE A 2 27.03 -6.32 -20.15
N MET A 3 26.07 -6.91 -20.87
CA MET A 3 24.63 -6.56 -20.80
C MET A 3 24.00 -6.56 -19.40
N THR A 4 24.47 -7.40 -18.48
CA THR A 4 23.92 -7.47 -17.11
C THR A 4 24.41 -6.32 -16.24
N GLN A 5 25.63 -5.81 -16.47
CA GLN A 5 26.18 -4.70 -15.69
C GLN A 5 25.51 -3.38 -16.05
N ASP A 6 25.19 -3.18 -17.33
CA ASP A 6 24.46 -2.00 -17.81
C ASP A 6 23.05 -1.92 -17.18
N VAL A 7 22.37 -3.06 -17.03
CA VAL A 7 21.06 -3.14 -16.35
C VAL A 7 21.17 -2.80 -14.86
N ILE A 8 22.18 -3.31 -14.16
CA ILE A 8 22.39 -3.05 -12.73
C ILE A 8 22.76 -1.57 -12.49
N GLN A 9 23.56 -0.97 -13.37
CA GLN A 9 23.89 0.45 -13.32
C GLN A 9 22.63 1.32 -13.49
N THR A 10 21.79 1.01 -14.47
CA THR A 10 20.52 1.71 -14.69
C THR A 10 19.60 1.63 -13.46
N ILE A 11 19.51 0.47 -12.80
CA ILE A 11 18.70 0.30 -11.58
C ILE A 11 19.24 1.15 -10.42
N ASN A 12 20.56 1.17 -10.21
CA ASN A 12 21.20 1.92 -9.13
C ASN A 12 21.00 3.43 -9.27
N GLU A 13 20.93 3.96 -10.48
CA GLU A 13 20.70 5.39 -10.73
C GLU A 13 19.26 5.81 -10.38
N HIS A 14 18.28 4.91 -10.50
CA HIS A 14 16.86 5.22 -10.27
C HIS A 14 16.35 4.80 -8.89
N ILE A 15 17.09 3.98 -8.15
CA ILE A 15 16.66 3.46 -6.84
C ILE A 15 16.43 4.57 -5.82
N ALA A 16 17.17 5.68 -5.91
CA ALA A 16 17.05 6.82 -5.01
C ALA A 16 15.67 7.50 -5.08
N ILE A 17 14.97 7.41 -6.22
CA ILE A 17 13.63 7.98 -6.42
C ILE A 17 12.54 6.93 -6.15
N ILE A 18 12.79 5.67 -6.51
CA ILE A 18 11.82 4.57 -6.34
C ILE A 18 11.70 4.16 -4.86
N ALA A 19 12.81 4.13 -4.12
CA ALA A 19 12.82 3.68 -2.73
C ALA A 19 11.89 4.50 -1.82
N PRO A 20 11.89 5.85 -1.83
CA PRO A 20 10.94 6.65 -1.06
C PRO A 20 9.48 6.34 -1.38
N LEU A 21 9.15 6.15 -2.67
CA LEU A 21 7.79 5.83 -3.09
C LEU A 21 7.33 4.48 -2.53
N LEU A 22 8.18 3.46 -2.59
CA LEU A 22 7.91 2.14 -2.01
C LEU A 22 7.77 2.19 -0.48
N ILE A 23 8.58 3.01 0.20
CA ILE A 23 8.48 3.21 1.66
C ILE A 23 7.13 3.83 2.02
N ILE A 24 6.72 4.89 1.33
CA ILE A 24 5.42 5.55 1.56
C ILE A 24 4.29 4.57 1.30
N GLN A 25 4.37 3.79 0.21
CA GLN A 25 3.38 2.77 -0.12
C GLN A 25 3.30 1.68 0.96
N ALA A 26 4.44 1.19 1.45
CA ALA A 26 4.50 0.20 2.52
C ALA A 26 3.89 0.73 3.82
N ILE A 27 4.24 1.97 4.21
CA ILE A 27 3.65 2.63 5.39
C ILE A 27 2.13 2.75 5.22
N LEU A 28 1.65 3.15 4.05
CA LEU A 28 0.23 3.30 3.77
C LEU A 28 -0.52 1.96 3.89
N ILE A 29 0.03 0.88 3.32
CA ILE A 29 -0.56 -0.46 3.43
C ILE A 29 -0.58 -0.93 4.89
N VAL A 30 0.56 -0.83 5.59
CA VAL A 30 0.67 -1.27 6.99
C VAL A 30 -0.29 -0.51 7.88
N THR A 31 -0.34 0.82 7.76
CA THR A 31 -1.26 1.65 8.55
C THR A 31 -2.72 1.35 8.22
N ALA A 32 -3.07 1.11 6.95
CA ALA A 32 -4.42 0.72 6.54
C ALA A 32 -4.83 -0.64 7.14
N LEU A 33 -3.94 -1.65 7.07
CA LEU A 33 -4.20 -2.97 7.66
C LEU A 33 -4.31 -2.91 9.19
N VAL A 34 -3.42 -2.19 9.86
CA VAL A 34 -3.48 -2.00 11.32
C VAL A 34 -4.77 -1.28 11.71
N SER A 35 -5.16 -0.24 10.96
CA SER A 35 -6.44 0.43 11.18
C SER A 35 -7.62 -0.53 10.96
N LEU A 36 -7.59 -1.36 9.92
CA LEU A 36 -8.66 -2.32 9.61
C LEU A 36 -8.87 -3.34 10.73
N ILE A 37 -7.78 -3.83 11.33
CA ILE A 37 -7.86 -4.76 12.47
C ILE A 37 -8.44 -4.07 13.71
N ARG A 38 -8.05 -2.81 13.95
CA ARG A 38 -8.50 -2.02 15.11
C ARG A 38 -9.93 -1.50 15.01
N THR A 39 -10.43 -1.30 13.79
CA THR A 39 -11.80 -0.80 13.58
C THR A 39 -12.80 -1.91 13.86
N GLU A 40 -13.73 -1.69 14.79
CA GLU A 40 -14.74 -2.69 15.15
C GLU A 40 -15.74 -2.93 14.01
N VAL A 41 -16.24 -1.84 13.41
CA VAL A 41 -17.24 -1.86 12.35
C VAL A 41 -16.70 -1.14 11.11
N THR A 42 -16.67 -1.87 9.98
CA THR A 42 -16.31 -1.32 8.67
C THR A 42 -17.53 -1.19 7.78
N ASN A 43 -17.47 -0.34 6.75
CA ASN A 43 -18.50 -0.30 5.72
C ASN A 43 -18.37 -1.55 4.82
N GLY A 44 -19.10 -2.61 5.17
CA GLY A 44 -18.97 -3.93 4.55
C GLY A 44 -18.04 -4.87 5.33
N PRO A 45 -17.82 -6.10 4.84
CA PRO A 45 -17.02 -7.11 5.55
C PRO A 45 -15.55 -6.71 5.69
N LYS A 46 -14.95 -6.92 6.88
CA LYS A 46 -13.52 -6.61 7.10
C LYS A 46 -12.58 -7.31 6.11
N TRP A 47 -12.87 -8.57 5.78
CA TRP A 47 -12.05 -9.36 4.86
C TRP A 47 -12.01 -8.78 3.44
N MET A 48 -13.11 -8.15 2.98
CA MET A 48 -13.19 -7.49 1.69
C MET A 48 -12.19 -6.33 1.61
N TRP A 49 -12.13 -5.52 2.67
CA TRP A 49 -11.18 -4.41 2.75
C TRP A 49 -9.73 -4.87 2.80
N ALA A 50 -9.43 -5.99 3.47
CA ALA A 50 -8.08 -6.56 3.48
C ALA A 50 -7.62 -6.93 2.06
N LEU A 51 -8.50 -7.54 1.25
CA LEU A 51 -8.21 -7.84 -0.16
C LEU A 51 -8.01 -6.56 -0.98
N ILE A 52 -8.90 -5.57 -0.82
CA ILE A 52 -8.78 -4.29 -1.54
C ILE A 52 -7.43 -3.61 -1.24
N ILE A 53 -7.03 -3.56 0.03
CA ILE A 53 -5.76 -2.96 0.47
C ILE A 53 -4.55 -3.68 -0.14
N LEU A 54 -4.59 -5.01 -0.23
CA LEU A 54 -3.46 -5.82 -0.72
C LEU A 54 -3.37 -5.89 -2.24
N PHE A 55 -4.50 -5.93 -2.94
CA PHE A 55 -4.56 -6.19 -4.38
C PHE A 55 -4.70 -4.92 -5.23
N ILE A 56 -5.09 -3.79 -4.64
CA ILE A 56 -5.32 -2.53 -5.38
C ILE A 56 -4.26 -1.48 -5.00
N SER A 57 -2.96 -1.83 -5.10
CA SER A 57 -1.81 -0.92 -4.96
C SER A 57 -2.02 0.25 -3.98
N THR A 58 -1.89 1.51 -4.43
CA THR A 58 -2.09 2.70 -3.59
C THR A 58 -3.58 3.05 -3.41
N ILE A 59 -4.43 2.70 -4.39
CA ILE A 59 -5.85 3.07 -4.39
C ILE A 59 -6.61 2.34 -3.29
N GLY A 60 -6.32 1.07 -3.03
CA GLY A 60 -6.97 0.23 -2.03
C GLY A 60 -6.86 0.78 -0.61
N PRO A 61 -5.64 1.05 -0.10
CA PRO A 61 -5.44 1.71 1.19
C PRO A 61 -6.14 3.07 1.29
N ILE A 62 -6.07 3.90 0.24
CA ILE A 62 -6.75 5.21 0.20
C ILE A 62 -8.27 5.04 0.30
N ALA A 63 -8.84 4.14 -0.50
CA ALA A 63 -10.28 3.85 -0.49
C ALA A 63 -10.74 3.34 0.90
N TYR A 64 -9.94 2.51 1.57
CA TYR A 64 -10.23 2.06 2.93
C TYR A 64 -10.28 3.23 3.92
N PHE A 65 -9.33 4.17 3.85
CA PHE A 65 -9.33 5.30 4.79
C PHE A 65 -10.50 6.26 4.60
N ILE A 66 -10.97 6.42 3.36
CA ILE A 66 -12.08 7.32 2.98
C ILE A 66 -13.43 6.64 3.25
N PHE A 67 -13.62 5.40 2.77
CA PHE A 67 -14.91 4.73 2.76
C PHE A 67 -15.00 3.53 3.70
N GLY A 68 -13.88 2.89 4.03
CA GLY A 68 -13.87 1.64 4.81
C GLY A 68 -14.18 1.81 6.29
N ARG A 69 -13.79 2.95 6.89
CA ARG A 69 -14.11 3.26 8.29
C ARG A 69 -15.55 3.75 8.40
N ARG A 70 -16.37 3.07 9.20
CA ARG A 70 -17.68 3.57 9.59
C ARG A 70 -17.49 4.49 10.78
N ASN A 71 -17.69 5.78 10.57
CA ASN A 71 -17.79 6.73 11.68
C ASN A 71 -19.21 6.61 12.19
N ASP A 72 -19.38 5.91 13.31
CA ASP A 72 -20.66 5.88 14.01
C ASP A 72 -20.98 7.32 14.43
N THR A 73 -21.93 7.94 13.73
CA THR A 73 -22.57 9.19 14.12
C THR A 73 -23.92 8.85 14.71
#